data_AF-A0A4R2PU86-F1
#
_entry.id   AF-A0A4R2PU86-F1
#
_cell.length_a   1.000
_cell.length_b   1.000
_cell.length_c   1.000
_cell.angle_alpha   90.00
_cell.angle_beta   90.00
_cell.angle_gamma   90.00
#
_symmetry.space_group_name_H-M   'P 1'
#
loop_
_entity.id
_entity.type
_entity.pdbx_description
1 polymer ?
#
loop_
_entity_poly.entity_id
_entity_poly.type
_entity_poly.pdbx_seq_one_letter_code
_entity_poly.pdbx_strand_id
1 'polypeptide(L)'
;MPPFRPCCVARPRRVLGGCDFPADPGLPAPDAPVFWNPAEAPAAVVLVAALPDTGLSAIGLSPDRIRHTHDAGDLVFLQLETGTLLAGAVRDPDQPIGFLLPTDRNWPARRDAMERALGTLVDGTHPPSPLTFQQLRRIQMALRTLDARAEGATLRRIAEAFFGPARVAAEPWATSALKAQVARLAAYGRRLAERGYRDLLAGRPPTRRQ
;
A
#
# COMPACT_ATOMS: atom_id res chain seq x y z
N MET A 1 -2.65 26.77 -42.65
CA MET A 1 -2.09 26.44 -41.32
C MET A 1 -3.27 26.32 -40.36
N PRO A 2 -3.56 25.12 -39.80
CA PRO A 2 -4.77 24.77 -39.04
C PRO A 2 -4.50 25.02 -37.51
N PRO A 3 -5.33 24.64 -36.48
CA PRO A 3 -6.11 23.41 -36.29
C PRO A 3 -7.60 23.60 -35.90
N PHE A 4 -8.51 22.77 -36.41
CA PHE A 4 -8.95 21.47 -35.85
C PHE A 4 -9.50 21.55 -34.41
N ARG A 5 -10.84 21.53 -34.29
CA ARG A 5 -11.58 21.15 -33.07
C ARG A 5 -11.76 19.63 -33.05
N PRO A 6 -11.35 18.90 -32.00
CA PRO A 6 -11.80 17.53 -31.79
C PRO A 6 -13.15 17.54 -31.07
N CYS A 7 -14.18 17.14 -31.81
CA CYS A 7 -15.34 16.48 -31.25
C CYS A 7 -14.95 15.01 -31.01
N CYS A 8 -15.02 14.55 -29.76
CA CYS A 8 -15.31 13.17 -29.35
C CYS A 8 -15.09 13.05 -27.84
N VAL A 9 -16.16 13.25 -27.06
CA VAL A 9 -16.22 12.79 -25.67
C VAL A 9 -16.29 11.27 -25.72
N ALA A 10 -15.14 10.61 -25.58
CA ALA A 10 -15.08 9.16 -25.43
C ALA A 10 -15.61 8.80 -24.03
N ARG A 11 -16.86 8.32 -23.97
CA ARG A 11 -17.33 7.55 -22.81
C ARG A 11 -16.51 6.24 -22.74
N PRO A 12 -15.82 5.91 -21.64
CA PRO A 12 -15.19 4.61 -21.52
C PRO A 12 -16.28 3.54 -21.41
N ARG A 13 -16.19 2.54 -22.30
CA ARG A 13 -16.97 1.30 -22.24
C ARG A 13 -16.58 0.53 -20.98
N ARG A 14 -17.58 0.07 -20.22
CA ARG A 14 -17.39 -0.87 -19.11
C ARG A 14 -16.83 -2.19 -19.64
N VAL A 15 -15.53 -2.38 -19.49
CA VAL A 15 -14.90 -3.70 -19.49
C VAL A 15 -14.71 -4.08 -18.03
N LEU A 16 -15.36 -5.16 -17.59
CA LEU A 16 -15.05 -5.81 -16.32
C LEU A 16 -13.58 -6.25 -16.39
N GLY A 17 -12.69 -5.50 -15.72
CA GLY A 17 -11.25 -5.71 -15.75
C GLY A 17 -10.41 -4.58 -16.37
N GLY A 18 -10.96 -3.35 -16.52
CA GLY A 18 -10.17 -2.15 -16.82
C GLY A 18 -9.47 -1.64 -15.57
N CYS A 19 -8.14 -1.52 -15.62
CA CYS A 19 -7.30 -0.92 -14.59
C CYS A 19 -7.57 0.58 -14.44
N ASP A 20 -8.68 0.96 -13.83
CA ASP A 20 -8.85 2.31 -13.28
C ASP A 20 -8.13 2.34 -11.92
N PHE A 21 -6.80 2.20 -11.94
CA PHE A 21 -6.02 2.53 -10.75
C PHE A 21 -5.99 4.05 -10.66
N PRO A 22 -6.39 4.64 -9.52
CA PRO A 22 -6.28 6.08 -9.32
C PRO A 22 -4.82 6.57 -9.31
N ALA A 23 -3.84 5.66 -9.28
CA ALA A 23 -2.41 5.94 -9.35
C ALA A 23 -1.77 5.22 -10.56
N ASP A 24 -0.83 5.89 -11.23
CA ASP A 24 -0.06 5.33 -12.33
C ASP A 24 0.87 4.19 -11.82
N PRO A 25 0.67 2.93 -12.25
CA PRO A 25 1.51 1.81 -11.83
C PRO A 25 2.93 1.87 -12.39
N GLY A 26 3.22 2.75 -13.35
CA GLY A 26 4.57 3.00 -13.87
C GLY A 26 5.44 3.85 -12.94
N LEU A 27 4.85 4.51 -11.94
CA LEU A 27 5.59 5.31 -10.97
C LEU A 27 6.25 4.43 -9.91
N PRO A 28 7.45 4.81 -9.41
CA PRO A 28 8.02 4.19 -8.22
C PRO A 28 7.04 4.27 -7.05
N ALA A 29 6.99 3.21 -6.23
CA ALA A 29 6.07 3.14 -5.09
C ALA A 29 6.13 4.33 -4.11
N PRO A 30 7.29 4.98 -3.84
CA PRO A 30 7.33 6.18 -3.00
C PRO A 30 6.64 7.41 -3.59
N ASP A 31 6.56 7.48 -4.92
CA ASP A 31 6.08 8.64 -5.68
C ASP A 31 4.64 8.45 -6.21
N ALA A 32 4.16 7.21 -6.19
CA ALA A 32 2.81 6.86 -6.64
C ALA A 32 1.76 7.30 -5.60
N PRO A 33 0.80 8.19 -5.95
CA PRO A 33 -0.21 8.69 -5.02
C PRO A 33 -1.32 7.64 -4.78
N VAL A 34 -1.02 6.60 -4.01
CA VAL A 34 -1.92 5.46 -3.75
C VAL A 34 -2.76 5.72 -2.52
N PHE A 35 -4.07 5.89 -2.72
CA PHE A 35 -5.06 6.01 -1.66
C PHE A 35 -5.98 4.78 -1.59
N TRP A 36 -6.45 4.45 -0.39
CA TRP A 36 -7.34 3.31 -0.16
C TRP A 36 -8.68 3.76 0.42
N ASN A 37 -9.75 3.04 0.05
CA ASN A 37 -11.05 3.22 0.69
C ASN A 37 -10.97 2.79 2.17
N PRO A 38 -11.36 3.65 3.15
CA PRO A 38 -11.29 3.31 4.58
C PRO A 38 -12.16 2.12 4.99
N ALA A 39 -13.16 1.76 4.19
CA ALA A 39 -13.98 0.56 4.40
C ALA A 39 -13.23 -0.74 4.06
N GLU A 40 -12.33 -0.69 3.07
CA GLU A 40 -11.57 -1.85 2.58
C GLU A 40 -10.17 -1.96 3.23
N ALA A 41 -9.68 -0.87 3.82
CA ALA A 41 -8.34 -0.78 4.39
C ALA A 41 -8.30 -0.31 5.86
N PRO A 42 -8.99 -1.02 6.77
CA PRO A 42 -9.14 -0.58 8.17
C PRO A 42 -7.83 -0.56 8.96
N ALA A 43 -6.79 -1.30 8.54
CA ALA A 43 -5.48 -1.28 9.21
C ALA A 43 -4.47 -0.32 8.57
N ALA A 44 -4.81 0.28 7.44
CA ALA A 44 -3.91 1.15 6.68
C ALA A 44 -4.36 2.62 6.66
N VAL A 45 -5.67 2.87 6.64
CA VAL A 45 -6.22 4.24 6.58
C VAL A 45 -6.81 4.63 7.93
N VAL A 46 -6.33 5.73 8.48
CA VAL A 46 -6.82 6.29 9.74
C VAL A 46 -7.78 7.43 9.44
N LEU A 47 -8.96 7.40 10.07
CA LEU A 47 -9.94 8.46 9.90
C LEU A 47 -9.64 9.63 10.84
N VAL A 48 -9.76 10.84 10.32
CA VAL A 48 -9.55 12.09 11.07
C VAL A 48 -10.71 13.06 10.83
N ALA A 49 -10.92 13.96 11.79
CA ALA A 49 -11.84 15.08 11.63
C ALA A 49 -11.32 16.32 12.35
N ALA A 50 -11.84 17.48 11.96
CA ALA A 50 -11.65 18.71 12.71
C ALA A 50 -12.10 18.48 14.16
N LEU A 51 -11.26 18.86 15.12
CA LEU A 51 -11.63 18.85 16.51
C LEU A 51 -12.47 20.11 16.80
N PRO A 52 -13.67 19.99 17.38
CA PRO A 52 -14.42 21.15 17.83
C PRO A 52 -13.65 21.88 18.95
N ASP A 53 -13.94 23.16 19.17
CA ASP A 53 -13.35 23.89 20.29
C ASP A 53 -13.92 23.36 21.61
N THR A 54 -13.12 22.52 22.26
CA THR A 54 -13.40 21.95 23.58
C THR A 54 -12.41 22.44 24.63
N GLY A 55 -11.57 23.44 24.32
CA GLY A 55 -10.45 23.86 25.16
C GLY A 55 -9.31 22.83 25.29
N LEU A 56 -9.32 21.76 24.48
CA LEU A 56 -8.23 20.79 24.44
C LEU A 56 -7.08 21.33 23.57
N SER A 57 -5.84 21.06 24.01
CA SER A 57 -4.68 21.27 23.16
C SER A 57 -4.49 20.05 22.27
N ALA A 58 -4.65 20.23 20.96
CA ALA A 58 -4.46 19.20 19.95
C ALA A 58 -3.63 19.75 18.78
N ILE A 59 -2.97 18.85 18.07
CA ILE A 59 -2.12 19.20 16.93
C ILE A 59 -2.91 19.17 15.62
N GLY A 60 -2.54 20.05 14.69
CA GLY A 60 -2.89 19.92 13.28
C GLY A 60 -1.96 18.94 12.57
N LEU A 61 -2.15 18.81 11.25
CA LEU A 61 -1.30 17.98 10.40
C LEU A 61 -0.07 18.72 9.88
N SER A 62 -0.13 20.05 9.77
CA SER A 62 0.85 20.92 9.12
C SER A 62 1.06 20.58 7.62
N PRO A 63 0.92 21.54 6.69
CA PRO A 63 1.02 21.28 5.25
C PRO A 63 2.35 20.64 4.79
N ASP A 64 3.44 20.92 5.49
CA ASP A 64 4.79 20.42 5.21
C ASP A 64 4.97 18.92 5.46
N ARG A 65 4.07 18.31 6.25
CA ARG A 65 4.10 16.87 6.53
C ARG A 65 3.31 16.05 5.50
N ILE A 66 2.59 16.70 4.60
CA ILE A 66 1.69 16.09 3.63
C ILE A 66 2.42 15.94 2.30
N ARG A 67 2.64 14.70 1.88
CA ARG A 67 3.27 14.38 0.58
C ARG A 67 2.27 14.42 -0.57
N HIS A 68 1.12 13.78 -0.39
CA HIS A 68 0.08 13.71 -1.41
C HIS A 68 -1.29 13.99 -0.80
N THR A 69 -2.11 14.70 -1.58
CA THR A 69 -3.50 15.04 -1.23
C THR A 69 -4.41 14.63 -2.38
N HIS A 70 -5.56 14.04 -2.05
CA HIS A 70 -6.62 13.77 -3.00
C HIS A 70 -7.97 14.20 -2.42
N ASP A 71 -8.58 15.21 -3.04
CA ASP A 71 -9.92 15.69 -2.68
C ASP A 71 -10.98 14.88 -3.46
N ALA A 72 -11.80 14.14 -2.73
CA ALA A 72 -12.91 13.35 -3.26
C ALA A 72 -14.29 13.99 -2.92
N GLY A 73 -14.31 15.30 -2.63
CA GLY A 73 -15.51 16.08 -2.30
C GLY A 73 -15.83 16.05 -0.81
N ASP A 74 -16.38 14.92 -0.35
CA ASP A 74 -16.81 14.75 1.05
C ASP A 74 -15.63 14.37 1.97
N LEU A 75 -14.62 13.71 1.40
CA LEU A 75 -13.42 13.27 2.10
C LEU A 75 -12.18 13.77 1.38
N VAL A 76 -11.23 14.24 2.17
CA VAL A 76 -9.86 14.49 1.73
C VAL A 76 -9.00 13.33 2.19
N PHE A 77 -8.28 12.72 1.25
CA PHE A 77 -7.29 11.69 1.51
C PHE A 77 -5.91 12.32 1.54
N LEU A 78 -5.12 11.98 2.57
CA LEU A 78 -3.80 12.52 2.80
C LEU A 78 -2.80 11.38 2.96
N GLN A 79 -1.66 11.50 2.32
CA GLN A 79 -0.50 10.66 2.56
C GLN A 79 0.59 11.52 3.16
N LEU A 80 1.01 11.20 4.38
CA LEU A 80 2.09 11.90 5.04
C LEU A 80 3.45 11.47 4.47
N GLU A 81 4.48 12.27 4.69
CA GLU A 81 5.88 11.96 4.36
C GLU A 81 6.35 10.61 4.95
N THR A 82 5.75 10.20 6.06
CA THR A 82 6.04 8.93 6.76
C THR A 82 5.37 7.72 6.11
N GLY A 83 4.52 7.93 5.10
CA GLY A 83 3.70 6.91 4.44
C GLY A 83 2.37 6.64 5.14
N THR A 84 2.07 7.32 6.26
CA THR A 84 0.78 7.21 6.95
C THR A 84 -0.34 7.73 6.06
N LEU A 85 -1.43 6.96 5.94
CA LEU A 85 -2.61 7.34 5.16
C LEU A 85 -3.73 7.81 6.09
N LEU A 86 -4.22 9.02 5.85
CA LEU A 86 -5.34 9.63 6.57
C LEU A 86 -6.50 9.88 5.61
N ALA A 87 -7.72 9.85 6.12
CA ALA A 87 -8.91 10.28 5.39
C ALA A 87 -9.89 11.01 6.31
N GLY A 88 -10.41 12.15 5.87
CA GLY A 88 -11.29 12.93 6.72
C GLY A 88 -11.85 14.18 6.05
N ALA A 89 -12.85 14.78 6.68
CA ALA A 89 -13.35 16.11 6.31
C ALA A 89 -12.46 17.20 6.92
N VAL A 90 -11.17 17.18 6.60
CA VAL A 90 -10.15 18.15 7.07
C VAL A 90 -9.76 19.01 5.88
N ARG A 91 -10.28 20.25 5.83
CA ARG A 91 -10.03 21.19 4.73
C ARG A 91 -8.87 22.16 5.03
N ASP A 92 -8.68 22.46 6.31
CA ASP A 92 -7.56 23.24 6.80
C ASP A 92 -6.57 22.29 7.52
N PRO A 93 -5.35 22.08 7.01
CA PRO A 93 -4.36 21.22 7.65
C PRO A 93 -3.82 21.74 8.99
N ASP A 94 -3.94 23.06 9.24
CA ASP A 94 -3.45 23.69 10.47
C ASP A 94 -4.48 23.61 11.60
N GLN A 95 -5.75 23.32 11.28
CA GLN A 95 -6.78 23.15 12.30
C GLN A 95 -6.47 21.93 13.19
N PRO A 96 -6.77 21.99 14.50
CA PRO A 96 -6.63 20.84 15.37
C PRO A 96 -7.49 19.67 14.87
N ILE A 97 -6.91 18.47 14.86
CA ILE A 97 -7.62 17.26 14.43
C ILE A 97 -7.76 16.24 15.56
N GLY A 98 -8.79 15.41 15.46
CA GLY A 98 -8.97 14.20 16.25
C GLY A 98 -9.06 12.96 15.37
N PHE A 99 -8.79 11.79 15.95
CA PHE A 99 -9.03 10.52 15.29
C PHE A 99 -10.49 10.08 15.43
N LEU A 100 -11.05 9.55 14.34
CA LEU A 100 -12.37 8.93 14.33
C LEU A 100 -12.24 7.41 14.27
N LEU A 101 -12.84 6.72 15.24
CA LEU A 101 -12.91 5.26 15.25
C LEU A 101 -14.36 4.81 15.08
N PRO A 102 -14.74 4.30 13.89
CA PRO A 102 -16.03 3.65 13.68
C PRO A 102 -16.21 2.47 14.63
N THR A 103 -17.39 2.37 15.24
CA THR A 103 -17.81 1.22 16.05
C THR A 103 -18.21 0.04 15.15
N ASP A 104 -17.20 -0.59 14.54
CA ASP A 104 -17.37 -1.72 13.62
C ASP A 104 -16.57 -2.96 14.03
N ARG A 105 -16.76 -4.06 13.30
CA ARG A 105 -16.01 -5.32 13.51
C ARG A 105 -14.50 -5.18 13.29
N ASN A 106 -14.04 -4.11 12.64
CA ASN A 106 -12.64 -3.84 12.37
C ASN A 106 -12.00 -2.96 13.44
N TRP A 107 -12.71 -2.67 14.54
CA TRP A 107 -12.23 -1.87 15.67
C TRP A 107 -10.79 -2.16 16.08
N PRO A 108 -10.35 -3.43 16.27
CA PRO A 108 -8.96 -3.70 16.66
C PRO A 108 -7.94 -3.21 15.63
N ALA A 109 -8.19 -3.47 14.35
CA ALA A 109 -7.31 -3.05 13.25
C ALA A 109 -7.22 -1.52 13.13
N ARG A 110 -8.35 -0.83 13.32
CA ARG A 110 -8.41 0.65 13.28
C ARG A 110 -7.71 1.28 14.47
N ARG A 111 -7.86 0.70 15.67
CA ARG A 111 -7.14 1.14 16.87
C ARG A 111 -5.62 1.00 16.68
N ASP A 112 -5.16 -0.14 16.18
CA ASP A 112 -3.73 -0.36 15.94
C ASP A 112 -3.18 0.62 14.89
N ALA A 113 -3.94 0.91 13.83
CA ALA A 113 -3.57 1.90 12.82
C ALA A 113 -3.50 3.33 13.40
N MET A 114 -4.47 3.68 14.25
CA MET A 114 -4.50 4.95 14.97
C MET A 114 -3.31 5.10 15.91
N GLU A 115 -2.99 4.09 16.73
CA GLU A 115 -1.83 4.13 17.64
C GLU A 115 -0.53 4.34 16.86
N ARG A 116 -0.40 3.71 15.70
CA ARG A 116 0.73 3.94 14.80
C ARG A 116 0.77 5.38 14.27
N ALA A 117 -0.36 5.88 13.78
CA ALA A 117 -0.45 7.25 13.28
C ALA A 117 -0.16 8.28 14.38
N LEU A 118 -0.62 8.04 15.61
CA LEU A 118 -0.37 8.89 16.76
C LEU A 118 1.14 8.98 17.06
N GLY A 119 1.84 7.85 17.17
CA GLY A 119 3.29 7.85 17.44
C GLY A 119 4.09 8.56 16.36
N THR A 120 3.64 8.48 15.11
CA THR A 120 4.24 9.23 13.99
C THR A 120 3.90 10.72 14.02
N LEU A 121 2.67 11.09 14.36
CA LEU A 121 2.21 12.47 14.38
C LEU A 121 2.77 13.27 15.56
N VAL A 122 2.77 12.68 16.75
CA VAL A 122 3.17 13.33 18.00
C VAL A 122 4.64 13.13 18.31
N ASP A 123 5.12 11.88 18.28
CA ASP A 123 6.48 11.57 18.75
C ASP A 123 7.52 11.62 17.61
N GLY A 124 7.07 11.76 16.36
CA GLY A 124 7.93 11.64 15.18
C GLY A 124 8.52 10.22 15.02
N THR A 125 7.95 9.23 15.70
CA THR A 125 8.45 7.84 15.69
C THR A 125 7.82 7.05 14.55
N HIS A 126 8.59 6.12 13.97
CA HIS A 126 8.03 5.11 13.07
C HIS A 126 7.68 3.87 13.91
N PRO A 127 6.40 3.65 14.23
CA PRO A 127 6.00 2.52 15.06
C PRO A 127 6.37 1.20 14.35
N PRO A 128 6.62 0.13 15.12
CA PRO A 128 7.02 -1.14 14.53
C PRO A 128 5.97 -1.66 13.55
N SER A 129 6.47 -2.18 12.42
CA SER A 129 5.64 -2.81 11.40
C SER A 129 4.79 -3.94 12.02
N PRO A 130 3.50 -4.05 11.67
CA PRO A 130 2.68 -5.20 12.08
C PRO A 130 3.16 -6.53 11.47
N LEU A 131 4.04 -6.45 10.47
CA LEU A 131 4.71 -7.58 9.85
C LEU A 131 6.11 -7.76 10.41
N THR A 132 6.47 -9.00 10.72
CA THR A 132 7.84 -9.35 11.09
C THR A 132 8.81 -9.13 9.94
N PHE A 133 10.09 -8.94 10.24
CA PHE A 133 11.14 -8.82 9.22
C PHE A 133 11.12 -9.98 8.21
N GLN A 134 10.88 -11.21 8.68
CA GLN A 134 10.80 -12.39 7.82
C GLN A 134 9.58 -12.36 6.89
N GLN A 135 8.44 -11.88 7.38
CA GLN A 135 7.23 -11.71 6.56
C GLN A 135 7.44 -10.63 5.50
N LEU A 136 7.98 -9.47 5.88
CA LEU A 136 8.32 -8.38 4.96
C LEU A 136 9.28 -8.84 3.87
N ARG A 137 10.40 -9.46 4.25
CA ARG A 137 11.40 -9.98 3.31
C ARG A 137 10.79 -10.97 2.33
N ARG A 138 9.92 -11.87 2.82
CA ARG A 138 9.25 -12.85 1.98
C ARG A 138 8.27 -12.22 1.00
N ILE A 139 7.50 -11.20 1.41
CA ILE A 139 6.61 -10.43 0.53
C ILE A 139 7.43 -9.71 -0.54
N GLN A 140 8.48 -8.99 -0.15
CA GLN A 140 9.36 -8.28 -1.08
C GLN A 140 9.98 -9.22 -2.12
N MET A 141 10.53 -10.36 -1.69
CA MET A 141 11.08 -11.35 -2.62
C MET A 141 10.01 -11.92 -3.56
N ALA A 142 8.78 -12.12 -3.08
CA ALA A 142 7.70 -12.66 -3.87
C ALA A 142 7.18 -11.67 -4.93
N LEU A 143 7.05 -10.40 -4.57
CA LEU A 143 6.68 -9.32 -5.49
C LEU A 143 7.77 -9.13 -6.55
N ARG A 144 9.05 -9.00 -6.15
CA ARG A 144 10.18 -8.95 -7.10
C ARG A 144 10.25 -10.17 -8.02
N THR A 145 9.92 -11.36 -7.50
CA THR A 145 9.83 -12.57 -8.34
C THR A 145 8.70 -12.45 -9.35
N LEU A 146 7.52 -11.95 -8.94
CA LEU A 146 6.38 -11.76 -9.82
C LEU A 146 6.71 -10.78 -10.94
N ASP A 147 7.31 -9.64 -10.61
CA ASP A 147 7.70 -8.58 -11.56
C ASP A 147 8.72 -9.12 -12.57
N ALA A 148 9.78 -9.78 -12.09
CA ALA A 148 10.78 -10.40 -12.96
C ALA A 148 10.17 -11.48 -13.87
N ARG A 149 9.16 -12.23 -13.40
CA ARG A 149 8.44 -13.21 -14.22
C ARG A 149 7.57 -12.54 -15.28
N ALA A 150 6.96 -11.39 -14.98
CA ALA A 150 6.22 -10.59 -15.96
C ALA A 150 7.14 -10.04 -17.07
N GLU A 151 8.39 -9.71 -16.73
CA GLU A 151 9.45 -9.33 -17.68
C GLU A 151 10.10 -10.51 -18.43
N GLY A 152 9.63 -11.75 -18.20
CA GLY A 152 10.12 -12.94 -18.90
C GLY A 152 11.35 -13.60 -18.29
N ALA A 153 11.81 -13.19 -17.10
CA ALA A 153 12.96 -13.82 -16.46
C ALA A 153 12.71 -15.30 -16.12
N THR A 154 13.73 -16.13 -16.34
CA THR A 154 13.68 -17.54 -15.97
C THR A 154 13.82 -17.71 -14.46
N LEU A 155 13.26 -18.78 -13.90
CA LEU A 155 13.42 -19.11 -12.47
C LEU A 155 14.90 -19.20 -12.07
N ARG A 156 15.79 -19.62 -12.99
CA ARG A 156 17.23 -19.71 -12.76
C ARG A 156 17.84 -18.33 -12.60
N ARG A 157 17.56 -17.40 -13.53
CA ARG A 157 18.07 -16.03 -13.47
C ARG A 157 17.61 -15.30 -12.21
N ILE A 158 16.35 -15.52 -11.79
CA ILE A 158 15.83 -14.99 -10.52
C ILE A 158 16.56 -15.60 -9.32
N ALA A 159 16.82 -16.92 -9.32
CA ALA A 159 17.58 -17.57 -8.25
C ALA A 159 19.02 -17.05 -8.18
N GLU A 160 19.68 -16.83 -9.32
CA GLU A 160 21.04 -16.29 -9.40
C GLU A 160 21.08 -14.85 -8.85
N ALA A 161 20.04 -14.04 -9.11
CA ALA A 161 19.93 -12.69 -8.55
C ALA A 161 19.73 -12.68 -7.02
N PHE A 162 18.98 -13.64 -6.46
CA PHE A 162 18.72 -13.70 -5.01
C PHE A 162 19.81 -14.41 -4.19
N PHE A 163 20.43 -15.45 -4.74
CA PHE A 163 21.31 -16.35 -4.00
C PHE A 163 22.74 -16.40 -4.56
N GLY A 164 22.99 -15.76 -5.70
CA GLY A 164 24.28 -15.75 -6.39
C GLY A 164 24.45 -16.94 -7.34
N PRO A 165 25.17 -16.74 -8.46
CA PRO A 165 25.36 -17.78 -9.48
C PRO A 165 26.14 -18.99 -8.97
N ALA A 166 27.15 -18.78 -8.12
CA ALA A 166 27.92 -19.86 -7.52
C ALA A 166 27.05 -20.80 -6.68
N ARG A 167 26.10 -20.25 -5.92
CA ARG A 167 25.18 -21.04 -5.10
C ARG A 167 24.18 -21.83 -5.94
N VAL A 168 23.70 -21.25 -7.04
CA VAL A 168 22.80 -21.92 -7.98
C VAL A 168 23.51 -23.03 -8.76
N ALA A 169 24.78 -22.84 -9.10
CA ALA A 169 25.59 -23.83 -9.82
C ALA A 169 26.05 -25.01 -8.95
N ALA A 170 25.93 -24.91 -7.61
CA ALA A 170 26.38 -25.94 -6.68
C ALA A 170 25.55 -27.25 -6.74
N GLU A 171 24.36 -27.23 -7.34
CA GLU A 171 23.51 -28.41 -7.50
C GLU A 171 22.85 -28.46 -8.89
N PRO A 172 22.50 -29.65 -9.41
CA PRO A 172 21.77 -29.77 -10.67
C PRO A 172 20.44 -28.98 -10.66
N TRP A 173 20.29 -28.05 -11.59
CA TRP A 173 19.12 -27.14 -11.63
C TRP A 173 17.76 -27.88 -11.71
N ALA A 174 17.71 -29.03 -12.38
CA ALA A 174 16.47 -29.78 -12.57
C ALA A 174 15.78 -30.16 -11.24
N THR A 175 16.58 -30.54 -10.24
CA THR A 175 16.16 -31.01 -8.91
C THR A 175 16.48 -30.02 -7.78
N SER A 176 16.90 -28.80 -8.14
CA SER A 176 17.35 -27.78 -7.19
C SER A 176 16.26 -27.34 -6.20
N ALA A 177 16.62 -27.23 -4.93
CA ALA A 177 15.75 -26.67 -3.90
C ALA A 177 15.50 -25.16 -4.13
N LEU A 178 16.48 -24.44 -4.70
CA LEU A 178 16.36 -23.02 -5.06
C LEU A 178 15.35 -22.82 -6.19
N LYS A 179 15.31 -23.70 -7.19
CA LYS A 179 14.27 -23.71 -8.23
C LYS A 179 12.88 -23.81 -7.60
N ALA A 180 12.69 -24.76 -6.69
CA ALA A 180 11.41 -24.94 -6.00
C ALA A 180 11.07 -23.73 -5.10
N GLN A 181 12.06 -23.12 -4.45
CA GLN A 181 11.87 -21.93 -3.63
C GLN A 181 11.41 -20.72 -4.45
N VAL A 182 12.05 -20.44 -5.59
CA VAL A 182 11.66 -19.33 -6.48
C VAL A 182 10.29 -19.60 -7.12
N ALA A 183 9.98 -20.84 -7.51
CA ALA A 183 8.66 -21.20 -7.99
C ALA A 183 7.56 -20.91 -6.95
N ARG A 184 7.80 -21.25 -5.68
CA ARG A 184 6.88 -20.91 -4.57
C ARG A 184 6.76 -19.42 -4.33
N LEU A 185 7.84 -18.65 -4.48
CA LEU A 185 7.80 -17.18 -4.40
C LEU A 185 6.93 -16.59 -5.53
N ALA A 186 7.05 -17.10 -6.76
CA ALA A 186 6.23 -16.65 -7.88
C ALA A 186 4.73 -16.91 -7.64
N ALA A 187 4.37 -18.12 -7.18
CA ALA A 187 3.00 -18.45 -6.84
C ALA A 187 2.47 -17.59 -5.67
N TYR A 188 3.31 -17.36 -4.66
CA TYR A 188 2.96 -16.53 -3.52
C TYR A 188 2.77 -15.05 -3.91
N GLY A 189 3.65 -14.50 -4.76
CA GLY A 189 3.55 -13.14 -5.28
C GLY A 189 2.26 -12.94 -6.06
N ARG A 190 1.91 -13.89 -6.94
CA ARG A 190 0.65 -13.87 -7.68
C ARG A 190 -0.56 -13.84 -6.75
N ARG A 191 -0.59 -14.72 -5.74
CA ARG A 191 -1.67 -14.74 -4.75
C ARG A 191 -1.78 -13.42 -3.97
N LEU A 192 -0.65 -12.82 -3.61
CA LEU A 192 -0.60 -11.52 -2.95
C LEU A 192 -1.23 -10.44 -3.83
N ALA A 193 -0.82 -10.34 -5.10
CA ALA A 193 -1.31 -9.33 -6.03
C ALA A 193 -2.79 -9.49 -6.37
N GLU A 194 -3.28 -10.72 -6.53
CA GLU A 194 -4.67 -10.97 -6.93
C GLU A 194 -5.67 -10.70 -5.80
N ARG A 195 -5.37 -11.14 -4.57
CA ARG A 195 -6.31 -11.02 -3.43
C ARG A 195 -5.63 -10.87 -2.07
N GLY A 196 -4.43 -11.40 -1.89
CA GLY A 196 -3.76 -11.48 -0.59
C GLY A 196 -3.39 -10.11 0.00
N TYR A 197 -3.26 -9.07 -0.82
CA TYR A 197 -3.05 -7.70 -0.35
C TYR A 197 -4.20 -7.20 0.55
N ARG A 198 -5.43 -7.70 0.36
CA ARG A 198 -6.59 -7.32 1.18
C ARG A 198 -6.45 -7.79 2.64
N ASP A 199 -5.76 -8.90 2.87
CA ASP A 199 -5.47 -9.34 4.24
C ASP A 199 -4.51 -8.37 4.93
N LEU A 200 -3.51 -7.85 4.20
CA LEU A 200 -2.59 -6.83 4.71
C LEU A 200 -3.34 -5.54 5.08
N LEU A 201 -4.23 -5.09 4.21
CA LEU A 201 -5.07 -3.91 4.43
C LEU A 201 -6.05 -4.09 5.61
N ALA A 202 -6.42 -5.34 5.91
CA ALA A 202 -7.23 -5.70 7.06
C ALA A 202 -6.40 -5.93 8.34
N GLY A 203 -5.08 -5.73 8.31
CA GLY A 203 -4.19 -5.92 9.47
C GLY A 203 -3.91 -7.38 9.80
N ARG A 204 -4.17 -8.29 8.84
CA ARG A 204 -3.95 -9.72 8.99
C ARG A 204 -2.67 -10.12 8.26
N PRO A 205 -1.86 -11.01 8.84
CA PRO A 205 -0.74 -11.58 8.10
C PRO A 205 -1.30 -12.32 6.86
N PRO A 206 -0.66 -12.20 5.69
CA PRO A 206 -1.13 -12.84 4.47
C PRO A 206 -0.97 -14.35 4.67
N THR A 207 -2.07 -15.01 5.00
CA THR A 207 -2.03 -16.40 5.44
C THR A 207 -1.51 -17.28 4.31
N ARG A 208 -0.67 -18.27 4.65
CA ARG A 208 -0.55 -19.49 3.87
C ARG A 208 -1.85 -20.26 4.09
N ARG A 209 -2.91 -19.98 3.32
CA ARG A 209 -3.89 -21.06 3.14
C ARG A 209 -3.23 -22.10 2.23
N GLN A 210 -3.06 -23.29 2.83
CA GLN A 210 -2.71 -24.54 2.18
C GLN A 210 -3.83 -24.94 1.23
#